data_AF-A0A0G1SL67-F1
#
_entry.id   AF-A0A0G1SL67-F1
#
_cell.length_a   1.000
_cell.length_b   1.000
_cell.length_c   1.000
_cell.angle_alpha   90.00
_cell.angle_beta   90.00
_cell.angle_gamma   90.00
#
_symmetry.space_group_name_H-M   'P 1'
#
loop_
_entity.id
_entity.type
_entity.pdbx_description
1 polymer ?
#
loop_
_entity_poly.entity_id
_entity_poly.type
_entity_poly.pdbx_seq_one_letter_code
_entity_poly.pdbx_strand_id
1 'polypeptide(L)' 'AVTHQSISKLLALKKEVIEQSVQCAYRPLLILFGLLEHIQTTPEILSYESPFGVGFLTADFRLE' A
#
# COMPACT_ATOMS: atom_id res chain seq x y z
N ALA A 1 4.46 -2.63 4.53
CA ALA A 1 4.73 -2.75 3.07
C ALA A 1 5.02 -1.39 2.45
N VAL A 2 4.22 -0.36 2.76
CA VAL A 2 4.32 1.00 2.18
C VAL A 2 5.64 1.72 2.44
N THR A 3 6.10 1.80 3.68
CA THR A 3 7.37 2.49 4.05
C THR A 3 8.62 1.92 3.38
N HIS A 4 8.55 0.73 2.80
CA HIS A 4 9.66 0.07 2.13
C HIS A 4 9.31 -0.36 0.71
N GLN A 5 8.19 0.14 0.15
CA GLN A 5 7.68 -0.21 -1.18
C GLN A 5 7.73 -1.74 -1.47
N SER A 6 7.45 -2.56 -0.48
CA SER A 6 7.74 -4.00 -0.57
C SER A 6 6.57 -4.75 -1.21
N ILE A 7 6.67 -5.00 -2.52
CA ILE A 7 5.67 -5.75 -3.29
C ILE A 7 5.54 -7.19 -2.79
N SER A 8 6.66 -7.84 -2.42
CA SER A 8 6.65 -9.21 -1.89
C SER A 8 5.85 -9.31 -0.59
N LYS A 9 5.91 -8.29 0.27
CA LYS A 9 5.10 -8.24 1.51
C LYS A 9 3.60 -8.10 1.21
N LEU A 10 3.23 -7.40 0.13
CA LEU A 10 1.82 -7.34 -0.30
C LEU A 10 1.36 -8.68 -0.86
N LEU A 11 2.15 -9.30 -1.74
CA LEU A 11 1.83 -10.60 -2.34
C LEU A 11 1.78 -11.76 -1.33
N ALA A 12 2.51 -11.64 -0.22
CA ALA A 12 2.49 -12.62 0.87
C ALA A 12 1.25 -12.52 1.78
N LEU A 13 0.37 -11.54 1.58
CA LEU A 13 -0.87 -11.43 2.35
C LEU A 13 -1.77 -12.64 2.07
N LYS A 14 -2.30 -13.23 3.15
CA LYS A 14 -3.24 -14.35 3.05
C LYS A 14 -4.51 -13.90 2.33
N LYS A 15 -5.01 -14.75 1.43
CA LYS A 15 -6.22 -14.48 0.64
C LYS A 15 -7.42 -14.16 1.55
N GLU A 16 -7.55 -14.87 2.66
CA GLU A 16 -8.64 -14.68 3.62
C GLU A 16 -8.63 -13.27 4.22
N VAL A 17 -7.45 -12.70 4.49
CA VAL A 17 -7.31 -11.32 5.02
C VAL A 17 -7.75 -10.30 3.96
N ILE A 18 -7.38 -10.52 2.70
CA ILE A 18 -7.73 -9.62 1.59
C ILE A 18 -9.23 -9.61 1.35
N GLU A 19 -9.87 -10.79 1.41
CA GLU A 19 -11.32 -10.94 1.16
C GLU A 19 -12.16 -10.45 2.35
N GLN A 20 -11.71 -10.68 3.59
CA GLN A 20 -12.45 -10.27 4.80
C GLN A 20 -12.32 -8.78 5.13
N SER A 21 -11.25 -8.11 4.71
CA SER A 21 -10.99 -6.71 5.07
C SER A 21 -11.85 -5.69 4.29
N VAL A 22 -12.68 -6.14 3.33
CA VAL A 22 -13.52 -5.28 2.46
C VAL A 22 -12.73 -4.07 1.93
N GLN A 23 -11.45 -4.30 1.64
CA GLN A 23 -10.51 -3.25 1.28
C GLN A 23 -10.66 -2.87 -0.21
N CYS A 24 -10.32 -1.64 -0.54
CA CYS A 24 -10.18 -1.18 -1.92
C CYS A 24 -8.70 -1.00 -2.36
N ALA A 25 -7.76 -0.94 -1.42
CA ALA A 25 -6.38 -0.50 -1.65
C ALA A 25 -5.42 -1.59 -2.17
N TYR A 26 -5.68 -2.87 -1.95
CA TYR A 26 -4.77 -3.98 -2.27
C TYR A 26 -4.38 -4.03 -3.75
N ARG A 27 -5.37 -4.04 -4.65
CA ARG A 27 -5.09 -4.09 -6.10
C ARG A 27 -4.42 -2.81 -6.60
N PRO A 28 -4.90 -1.60 -6.26
CA PRO A 28 -4.18 -0.36 -6.58
C PRO A 28 -2.74 -0.31 -6.07
N LEU A 29 -2.49 -0.77 -4.84
CA LEU A 29 -1.13 -0.79 -4.27
C LEU A 29 -0.21 -1.76 -5.00
N LEU A 30 -0.70 -2.93 -5.43
CA LEU A 30 0.09 -3.85 -6.26
C LEU A 30 0.45 -3.21 -7.61
N ILE A 31 -0.51 -2.55 -8.27
CA ILE A 31 -0.27 -1.84 -9.54
C ILE A 31 0.78 -0.75 -9.34
N LEU A 32 0.60 0.11 -8.32
CA LEU A 32 1.53 1.19 -8.00
C LEU A 32 2.94 0.64 -7.73
N PHE A 33 3.08 -0.41 -6.91
CA PHE A 33 4.40 -0.92 -6.56
C PHE A 33 5.07 -1.63 -7.73
N GLY A 34 4.30 -2.23 -8.65
CA GLY A 34 4.83 -2.75 -9.91
C GLY A 34 5.33 -1.64 -10.82
N LEU A 35 4.60 -0.52 -10.93
CA LEU A 35 5.04 0.65 -11.70
C LEU A 35 6.34 1.26 -11.13
N LEU A 36 6.48 1.24 -9.80
CA LEU A 36 7.62 1.82 -9.10
C LEU A 36 8.77 0.81 -8.87
N GLU A 37 8.67 -0.46 -9.30
CA GLU A 37 9.60 -1.55 -8.91
C GLU A 37 11.08 -1.24 -9.22
N HIS A 38 11.35 -0.51 -10.29
CA HIS A 38 12.70 -0.11 -10.71
C HIS A 38 12.93 1.40 -10.62
N ILE A 39 12.04 2.11 -9.93
CA ILE A 39 12.14 3.54 -9.71
C ILE A 39 12.58 3.77 -8.28
N GLN A 40 13.64 4.54 -8.10
CA GLN A 40 14.07 4.92 -6.77
C GLN A 40 13.05 5.91 -6.21
N THR A 41 12.39 5.52 -5.12
CA THR A 41 11.42 6.38 -4.44
C THR A 41 11.72 6.48 -2.95
N THR A 42 11.39 7.64 -2.38
CA THR A 42 11.37 7.85 -0.94
C THR A 42 9.91 7.93 -0.47
N PRO A 43 9.32 6.84 0.06
CA PRO A 43 7.95 6.84 0.56
C PRO A 43 7.83 7.55 1.91
N GLU A 44 6.83 8.41 2.06
CA GLU A 44 6.50 9.11 3.29
C GLU A 44 5.01 8.92 3.63
N ILE A 45 4.71 8.49 4.85
CA ILE A 45 3.32 8.44 5.32
C ILE A 45 2.95 9.82 5.85
N LEU A 46 1.95 10.45 5.23
CA LEU A 46 1.46 11.77 5.63
C LEU A 46 0.39 11.66 6.72
N SER A 47 -0.53 10.70 6.57
CA SER A 47 -1.56 10.42 7.57
C SER A 47 -2.06 8.99 7.48
N TYR A 48 -2.53 8.48 8.63
CA TYR A 48 -3.35 7.28 8.69
C TYR A 48 -4.50 7.54 9.66
N GLU A 49 -5.72 7.41 9.16
CA GLU A 49 -6.94 7.65 9.91
C GLU A 49 -7.87 6.45 9.81
N SER A 50 -8.76 6.26 10.78
CA SER A 50 -9.74 5.16 10.76
C SER A 50 -11.15 5.59 11.18
N PRO A 51 -11.76 6.59 10.51
CA PRO A 51 -13.14 6.97 10.76
C PRO A 51 -14.11 5.85 10.37
N PHE A 52 -15.14 5.64 11.18
CA PHE A 52 -16.21 4.65 10.94
C PHE A 52 -15.72 3.20 10.74
N GLY A 53 -14.53 2.86 11.25
CA GLY A 53 -13.94 1.53 11.13
C GLY A 53 -13.30 1.24 9.77
N VAL A 54 -13.13 2.25 8.91
CA VAL A 54 -12.44 2.13 7.61
C VAL A 54 -11.10 2.85 7.67
N GLY A 55 -10.02 2.15 7.33
CA GLY A 55 -8.68 2.72 7.31
C GLY A 55 -8.39 3.54 6.05
N PHE A 56 -7.95 4.78 6.23
CA PHE A 56 -7.52 5.69 5.17
C PHE A 56 -6.02 5.98 5.35
N LEU A 57 -5.24 5.75 4.31
CA LEU A 57 -3.81 6.01 4.28
C LEU A 57 -3.53 7.06 3.21
N THR A 58 -2.82 8.12 3.59
CA THR A 58 -2.21 9.07 2.66
C THR A 58 -0.70 8.93 2.73
N ALA A 59 -0.08 8.64 1.60
CA ALA A 59 1.37 8.53 1.47
C ALA A 59 1.85 9.24 0.21
N ASP A 60 3.00 9.89 0.32
CA ASP A 60 3.74 10.52 -0.78
C ASP A 60 4.89 9.61 -1.22
N PHE A 61 5.05 9.41 -2.52
CA PHE A 61 6.14 8.63 -3.11
C PHE A 61 6.95 9.57 -3.99
N ARG A 62 8.01 10.17 -3.44
CA ARG A 62 8.88 11.09 -4.19
C ARG A 62 9.80 10.29 -5.09
N LEU A 63 9.77 10.60 -6.38
CA LEU A 63 10.70 10.08 -7.37
C LEU A 63 12.01 10.86 -7.28
N GLU A 64 13.13 10.17 -7.43
CA GLU A 64 14.46 10.76 -7.57
C GLU A 64 14.88 10.91 -9.04
#